data_AF-A0A914CJR4-F1
#
_entry.id   AF-A0A914CJR4-F1
#
_cell.length_a   1.000
_cell.length_b   1.000
_cell.length_c   1.000
_cell.angle_alpha   90.00
_cell.angle_beta   90.00
_cell.angle_gamma   90.00
#
_symmetry.space_group_name_H-M   'P 1'
#
loop_
_entity.id
_entity.type
_entity.pdbx_description
1 polymer ?
#
loop_
_entity_poly.entity_id
_entity_poly.type
_entity_poly.pdbx_seq_one_letter_code
_entity_poly.pdbx_strand_id
1 'polypeptide(L)'
;MFSRDDRTDWGYDNTNGKGYKTVADGGNYDNMTETMRNFYSVHPFYLGLEPDGKAHGVFIFNSNAQEVTLGPAPHMVYRTIGGQLELFYFPGPTPEEVIQQYQQVIGKPMVPPYWALDRGIPIDVMTLDIDYMDKYKDFTYDKKNWSGLPELAEKLHTLGLKLEIVLDPGIEPTTDGWKRAQSMDAGFIEWASQDLVPKQLQEQYPFAKNSKAMLYASWPDFHVAAPDFLDPSGKTAKWWASELERFHKSVAFDSIWLDLNEPSSFSTNVKIPWFWSSLNWHSKIKSLFCQLNQSKLEIPPYRTVSMFWWENEGRPGDSPATNFLSSKTLCMEGRTGKGKHTIYDTHNIYGLYETMASSEAIKRATGKRGLVVARQRPGMTTVESRKNEFQLVIAPDTIKLDDREINEKLELDRGNNILNITSTQLIDLNKSGPVWMLTWNNL
;
A
#
# COMPACT_ATOMS: atom_id res chain seq x y z
N MET A 1 -3.60 -8.94 -6.73
CA MET A 1 -3.42 -8.07 -5.55
C MET A 1 -1.99 -7.54 -5.47
N PHE A 2 -1.85 -6.27 -5.80
CA PHE A 2 -0.65 -5.45 -5.67
C PHE A 2 -1.16 -4.02 -5.46
N SER A 3 -0.70 -3.28 -4.45
CA SER A 3 -1.20 -1.92 -4.24
C SER A 3 -0.75 -1.01 -5.38
N ARG A 4 -1.66 -0.25 -5.97
CA ARG A 4 -1.31 0.73 -7.01
C ARG A 4 -2.31 1.87 -7.02
N ASP A 5 -1.83 3.04 -7.40
CA ASP A 5 -2.66 4.20 -7.63
C ASP A 5 -3.52 4.02 -8.90
N ASP A 6 -4.83 4.09 -8.74
CA ASP A 6 -5.83 4.04 -9.81
C ASP A 6 -6.24 5.45 -10.29
N ARG A 7 -5.79 6.54 -9.64
CA ARG A 7 -6.22 7.89 -10.01
C ARG A 7 -5.48 8.40 -11.24
N THR A 8 -6.11 8.11 -12.37
CA THR A 8 -5.82 8.71 -13.66
C THR A 8 -7.02 9.47 -14.24
N ASP A 9 -8.18 9.50 -13.56
CA ASP A 9 -9.31 10.34 -13.94
C ASP A 9 -9.65 11.42 -12.91
N TRP A 10 -8.98 12.57 -13.01
CA TRP A 10 -9.60 13.83 -12.61
C TRP A 10 -10.52 14.28 -13.75
N GLY A 11 -11.72 13.69 -13.83
CA GLY A 11 -12.72 14.13 -14.81
C GLY A 11 -13.94 13.25 -15.09
N TYR A 12 -13.95 11.95 -14.75
CA TYR A 12 -15.11 11.09 -15.01
C TYR A 12 -15.32 10.10 -13.85
N ASP A 13 -15.98 10.58 -12.78
CA ASP A 13 -16.66 9.70 -11.84
C ASP A 13 -17.88 9.10 -12.57
N ASN A 14 -17.72 7.91 -13.14
CA ASN A 14 -18.85 7.18 -13.70
C ASN A 14 -19.56 6.47 -12.54
N THR A 15 -20.31 7.26 -11.77
CA THR A 15 -21.21 6.82 -10.70
C THR A 15 -22.29 5.90 -11.27
N ASN A 16 -21.95 4.64 -11.51
CA ASN A 16 -22.93 3.59 -11.83
C ASN A 16 -22.92 2.53 -10.74
N GLY A 17 -23.11 2.97 -9.47
CA GLY A 17 -23.90 2.29 -8.43
C GLY A 17 -23.80 0.76 -8.26
N LYS A 18 -22.71 0.11 -8.68
CA LYS A 18 -22.51 -1.33 -8.60
C LYS A 18 -21.35 -1.58 -7.65
N GLY A 19 -21.66 -2.27 -6.55
CA GLY A 19 -20.68 -2.67 -5.55
C GLY A 19 -19.45 -3.31 -6.20
N TYR A 20 -18.29 -2.85 -5.74
CA TYR A 20 -16.99 -3.25 -6.25
C TYR A 20 -16.77 -4.75 -6.01
N LYS A 21 -16.73 -5.50 -7.10
CA LYS A 21 -16.35 -6.90 -7.10
C LYS A 21 -14.85 -6.95 -7.39
N THR A 22 -14.05 -7.64 -6.59
CA THR A 22 -12.79 -8.23 -7.09
C THR A 22 -13.16 -9.62 -7.59
N VAL A 23 -13.28 -9.77 -8.90
CA VAL A 23 -13.51 -11.07 -9.53
C VAL A 23 -12.24 -11.40 -10.30
N ALA A 24 -11.62 -12.54 -10.02
CA ALA A 24 -10.74 -13.18 -10.98
C ALA A 24 -11.58 -14.21 -11.71
N ASP A 25 -12.18 -13.82 -12.83
CA ASP A 25 -12.87 -14.76 -13.70
C ASP A 25 -11.81 -15.44 -14.57
N GLY A 26 -11.83 -16.77 -14.62
CA GLY A 26 -10.89 -17.60 -15.38
C GLY A 26 -11.12 -17.56 -16.90
N GLY A 27 -11.67 -16.46 -17.43
CA GLY A 27 -11.91 -16.27 -18.86
C GLY A 27 -10.69 -15.73 -19.59
N ASN A 28 -10.60 -16.04 -20.89
CA ASN A 28 -9.57 -15.52 -21.80
C ASN A 28 -9.21 -14.06 -21.50
N TYR A 29 -7.90 -13.78 -21.43
CA TYR A 29 -7.27 -12.48 -21.16
C TYR A 29 -7.75 -11.32 -22.06
N ASP A 30 -8.56 -11.60 -23.09
CA ASP A 30 -9.10 -10.61 -24.04
C ASP A 30 -10.31 -9.82 -23.52
N ASN A 31 -10.93 -10.18 -22.37
CA ASN A 31 -12.10 -9.48 -21.82
C ASN A 31 -11.93 -9.07 -20.35
N MET A 32 -11.00 -8.16 -20.14
CA MET A 32 -10.68 -7.55 -18.87
C MET A 32 -11.68 -6.41 -18.52
N THR A 33 -12.63 -6.62 -17.56
CA THR A 33 -13.54 -5.59 -16.97
C THR A 33 -12.98 -4.79 -15.78
N GLU A 34 -13.38 -3.53 -15.57
CA GLU A 34 -12.96 -2.65 -14.44
C GLU A 34 -12.95 -3.32 -13.04
N THR A 35 -13.79 -4.32 -12.82
CA THR A 35 -13.90 -5.14 -11.59
C THR A 35 -12.71 -6.07 -11.29
N MET A 36 -11.65 -6.01 -12.08
CA MET A 36 -10.49 -6.90 -11.92
C MET A 36 -9.18 -6.11 -11.69
N ARG A 37 -9.28 -4.78 -11.57
CA ARG A 37 -8.16 -3.89 -11.26
C ARG A 37 -7.64 -4.09 -9.83
N ASN A 38 -6.34 -3.91 -9.67
CA ASN A 38 -5.73 -3.79 -8.36
C ASN A 38 -5.80 -2.33 -7.88
N PHE A 39 -6.28 -2.13 -6.66
CA PHE A 39 -6.47 -0.81 -6.06
C PHE A 39 -5.39 -0.52 -5.01
N TYR A 40 -5.68 0.39 -4.09
CA TYR A 40 -4.75 0.98 -3.14
C TYR A 40 -4.19 0.04 -2.08
N SER A 41 -4.91 -1.02 -1.69
CA SER A 41 -4.53 -1.90 -0.56
C SER A 41 -4.61 -3.38 -0.90
N VAL A 42 -3.89 -4.19 -0.13
CA VAL A 42 -3.83 -5.66 -0.27
C VAL A 42 -4.18 -6.32 1.06
N HIS A 43 -5.21 -7.15 1.04
CA HIS A 43 -5.72 -7.88 2.22
C HIS A 43 -5.88 -9.36 1.85
N PRO A 44 -4.85 -10.20 2.04
CA PRO A 44 -4.89 -11.61 1.70
C PRO A 44 -5.63 -12.42 2.78
N PHE A 45 -6.88 -12.05 3.05
CA PHE A 45 -7.78 -12.70 3.99
C PHE A 45 -9.12 -12.99 3.30
N TYR A 46 -9.68 -14.17 3.55
CA TYR A 46 -11.06 -14.47 3.15
C TYR A 46 -11.83 -15.11 4.30
N LEU A 47 -13.15 -14.96 4.24
CA LEU A 47 -14.11 -15.61 5.12
C LEU A 47 -14.99 -16.54 4.27
N GLY A 48 -14.97 -17.83 4.58
CA GLY A 48 -15.81 -18.85 3.96
C GLY A 48 -17.07 -19.10 4.78
N LEU A 49 -18.20 -19.26 4.11
CA LEU A 49 -19.47 -19.71 4.73
C LEU A 49 -19.74 -21.16 4.31
N GLU A 50 -19.95 -22.00 5.31
CA GLU A 50 -20.26 -23.42 5.17
C GLU A 50 -21.77 -23.66 4.96
N PRO A 51 -22.19 -24.81 4.39
CA PRO A 51 -23.61 -25.11 4.17
C PRO A 51 -24.42 -25.23 5.45
N ASP A 52 -23.78 -25.58 6.57
CA ASP A 52 -24.41 -25.65 7.88
C ASP A 52 -24.57 -24.28 8.56
N GLY A 53 -24.19 -23.19 7.86
CA GLY A 53 -24.28 -21.81 8.33
C GLY A 53 -23.12 -21.38 9.23
N LYS A 54 -22.14 -22.26 9.49
CA LYS A 54 -20.89 -21.87 10.14
C LYS A 54 -19.98 -21.09 9.18
N ALA A 55 -18.94 -20.49 9.74
CA ALA A 55 -17.94 -19.75 9.01
C ALA A 55 -16.54 -20.16 9.43
N HIS A 56 -15.61 -20.04 8.50
CA HIS A 56 -14.17 -20.08 8.78
C HIS A 56 -13.49 -18.88 8.12
N GLY A 57 -12.27 -18.57 8.53
CA GLY A 57 -11.42 -17.58 7.88
C GLY A 57 -10.04 -18.12 7.60
N VAL A 58 -9.41 -17.59 6.56
CA VAL A 58 -8.00 -17.86 6.26
C VAL A 58 -7.30 -16.56 5.95
N PHE A 59 -6.19 -16.31 6.65
CA PHE A 59 -5.27 -15.22 6.36
C PHE A 59 -3.96 -15.78 5.84
N ILE A 60 -3.54 -15.31 4.67
CA ILE A 60 -2.26 -15.69 4.05
C ILE A 60 -1.28 -14.55 4.31
N PHE A 61 -0.36 -14.75 5.26
CA PHE A 61 0.59 -13.72 5.69
C PHE A 61 1.73 -13.57 4.68
N ASN A 62 1.44 -12.87 3.59
CA ASN A 62 2.39 -12.63 2.50
C ASN A 62 2.17 -11.23 1.91
N SER A 63 3.25 -10.46 1.78
CA SER A 63 3.24 -9.07 1.30
C SER A 63 3.70 -8.90 -0.14
N ASN A 64 4.18 -9.95 -0.80
CA ASN A 64 4.58 -9.87 -2.20
C ASN A 64 3.37 -9.66 -3.11
N ALA A 65 3.60 -9.30 -4.37
CA ALA A 65 2.52 -9.27 -5.35
C ALA A 65 1.92 -10.67 -5.50
N GLN A 66 0.61 -10.75 -5.45
CA GLN A 66 -0.10 -12.01 -5.33
C GLN A 66 -1.38 -11.97 -6.13
N GLU A 67 -1.99 -13.11 -6.39
CA GLU A 67 -3.26 -13.22 -7.07
C GLU A 67 -4.05 -14.40 -6.54
N VAL A 68 -5.36 -14.29 -6.71
CA VAL A 68 -6.33 -15.30 -6.31
C VAL A 68 -7.18 -15.57 -7.54
N THR A 69 -7.28 -16.83 -7.95
CA THR A 69 -8.20 -17.27 -9.00
C THR A 69 -9.23 -18.19 -8.37
N LEU A 70 -10.51 -17.98 -8.71
CA LEU A 70 -11.58 -18.88 -8.29
C LEU A 70 -11.87 -19.86 -9.43
N GLY A 71 -11.96 -21.15 -9.08
CA GLY A 71 -12.29 -22.19 -10.04
C GLY A 71 -13.80 -22.41 -10.20
N PRO A 72 -14.22 -23.17 -11.22
CA PRO A 72 -15.62 -23.52 -11.45
C PRO A 72 -16.17 -24.53 -10.41
N ALA A 73 -15.30 -25.39 -9.87
CA ALA A 73 -15.57 -26.15 -8.64
C ALA A 73 -15.23 -25.27 -7.43
N PRO A 74 -15.76 -25.56 -6.22
CA PRO A 74 -15.47 -24.80 -4.99
C PRO A 74 -13.99 -24.90 -4.62
N HIS A 75 -13.13 -24.14 -5.28
CA HIS A 75 -11.70 -24.07 -5.01
C HIS A 75 -11.12 -22.70 -5.32
N MET A 76 -10.07 -22.37 -4.58
CA MET A 76 -9.32 -21.14 -4.73
C MET A 76 -7.86 -21.49 -5.00
N VAL A 77 -7.29 -20.88 -6.04
CA VAL A 77 -5.87 -20.95 -6.36
C VAL A 77 -5.23 -19.64 -5.92
N TYR A 78 -4.30 -19.73 -4.98
CA TYR A 78 -3.50 -18.60 -4.52
C TYR A 78 -2.11 -18.68 -5.14
N ARG A 79 -1.65 -17.60 -5.77
CA ARG A 79 -0.28 -17.47 -6.29
C ARG A 79 0.36 -16.21 -5.73
N THR A 80 1.61 -16.32 -5.31
CA THR A 80 2.44 -15.18 -4.90
C THR A 80 3.77 -15.24 -5.63
N ILE A 81 4.35 -14.07 -5.95
CA ILE A 81 5.62 -13.99 -6.69
C ILE A 81 6.85 -13.99 -5.77
N GLY A 82 6.65 -14.16 -4.46
CA GLY A 82 7.73 -14.18 -3.48
C GLY A 82 7.25 -14.45 -2.06
N GLY A 83 8.19 -14.39 -1.12
CA GLY A 83 7.93 -14.63 0.29
C GLY A 83 7.72 -16.11 0.61
N GLN A 84 7.27 -16.36 1.84
CA GLN A 84 6.89 -17.70 2.30
C GLN A 84 5.37 -17.82 2.32
N LEU A 85 4.89 -19.06 2.29
CA LEU A 85 3.48 -19.35 2.41
C LEU A 85 3.17 -19.66 3.88
N GLU A 86 2.70 -18.64 4.59
CA GLU A 86 2.29 -18.70 6.00
C GLU A 86 0.79 -18.45 6.09
N LEU A 87 0.02 -19.43 6.58
CA LEU A 87 -1.43 -19.38 6.67
C LEU A 87 -1.90 -19.43 8.12
N PHE A 88 -2.84 -18.56 8.46
CA PHE A 88 -3.59 -18.60 9.70
C PHE A 88 -5.02 -19.05 9.40
N TYR A 89 -5.47 -20.09 10.10
CA TYR A 89 -6.83 -20.61 9.99
C TYR A 89 -7.65 -20.25 11.24
N PHE A 90 -8.83 -19.66 11.00
CA PHE A 90 -9.76 -19.15 12.01
C PHE A 90 -11.05 -19.99 11.98
N PRO A 91 -11.28 -20.86 12.98
CA PRO A 91 -12.36 -21.85 12.91
C PRO A 91 -13.78 -21.33 13.16
N GLY A 92 -13.98 -20.05 13.54
CA GLY A 92 -15.30 -19.52 13.86
C GLY A 92 -15.86 -20.08 15.19
N PRO A 93 -17.13 -20.51 15.28
CA PRO A 93 -18.03 -20.91 14.18
C PRO A 93 -18.89 -19.81 13.53
N THR A 94 -19.08 -18.64 14.14
CA THR A 94 -19.86 -17.55 13.51
C THR A 94 -18.95 -16.59 12.72
N PRO A 95 -19.45 -15.87 11.70
CA PRO A 95 -18.68 -14.85 11.01
C PRO A 95 -18.06 -13.81 11.96
N GLU A 96 -18.79 -13.41 13.00
CA GLU A 96 -18.32 -12.49 14.03
C GLU A 96 -17.13 -13.08 14.81
N GLU A 97 -17.19 -14.35 15.19
CA GLU A 97 -16.09 -15.04 15.87
C GLU A 97 -14.86 -15.19 14.97
N VAL A 98 -15.04 -15.51 13.69
CA VAL A 98 -13.94 -15.55 12.71
C VAL A 98 -13.22 -14.19 12.65
N ILE A 99 -13.97 -13.08 12.57
CA ILE A 99 -13.38 -11.74 12.55
C ILE A 99 -12.72 -11.41 13.89
N GLN A 100 -13.28 -11.82 15.03
CA GLN A 100 -12.65 -11.63 16.34
C GLN A 100 -11.31 -12.38 16.45
N GLN A 101 -11.25 -13.64 15.98
CA GLN A 101 -10.03 -14.45 15.94
C GLN A 101 -8.98 -13.81 15.01
N TYR A 102 -9.40 -13.35 13.83
CA TYR A 102 -8.52 -12.62 12.91
C TYR A 102 -7.95 -11.34 13.54
N GLN A 103 -8.78 -10.53 14.20
CA GLN A 103 -8.36 -9.31 14.90
C GLN A 103 -7.45 -9.56 16.11
N GLN A 104 -7.40 -10.77 16.66
CA GLN A 104 -6.43 -11.13 17.70
C GLN A 104 -5.03 -11.36 17.11
N VAL A 105 -4.93 -11.76 15.85
CA VAL A 105 -3.65 -11.93 15.14
C VAL A 105 -3.16 -10.60 14.59
N ILE A 106 -4.00 -9.86 13.86
CA ILE A 106 -3.58 -8.62 13.17
C ILE A 106 -3.73 -7.35 14.01
N GLY A 107 -4.39 -7.44 15.17
CA GLY A 107 -4.71 -6.30 16.04
C GLY A 107 -6.14 -5.79 15.88
N LYS A 108 -6.65 -5.19 16.95
CA LYS A 108 -8.01 -4.62 16.98
C LYS A 108 -8.05 -3.24 16.31
N PRO A 109 -9.19 -2.85 15.72
CA PRO A 109 -9.38 -1.50 15.20
C PRO A 109 -9.06 -0.45 16.25
N MET A 110 -8.42 0.65 15.84
CA MET A 110 -8.21 1.78 16.75
C MET A 110 -9.56 2.37 17.15
N VAL A 111 -9.68 2.84 18.38
CA VAL A 111 -10.88 3.56 18.82
C VAL A 111 -10.76 5.01 18.35
N PRO A 112 -11.52 5.46 17.33
CA PRO A 112 -11.40 6.83 16.85
C PRO A 112 -11.77 7.84 17.95
N PRO A 113 -11.31 9.10 17.86
CA PRO A 113 -11.84 10.15 18.73
C PRO A 113 -13.34 10.37 18.44
N TYR A 114 -14.12 10.71 19.47
CA TYR A 114 -15.59 10.81 19.36
C TYR A 114 -16.06 11.78 18.27
N TRP A 115 -15.35 12.89 18.09
CA TRP A 115 -15.65 13.91 17.08
C TRP A 115 -15.58 13.41 15.64
N ALA A 116 -14.99 12.22 15.39
CA ALA A 116 -14.92 11.64 14.05
C ALA A 116 -16.18 10.85 13.64
N LEU A 117 -17.23 10.78 14.49
CA LEU A 117 -18.33 9.83 14.32
C LEU A 117 -19.75 10.44 14.10
N ASP A 118 -19.96 11.75 14.21
CA ASP A 118 -21.33 12.32 14.31
C ASP A 118 -22.07 12.50 12.96
N ARG A 119 -23.42 12.43 12.99
CA ARG A 119 -24.31 12.29 11.80
C ARG A 119 -25.56 13.19 11.82
N GLY A 120 -25.45 14.36 11.17
CA GLY A 120 -26.46 14.88 10.21
C GLY A 120 -27.18 16.21 10.50
N ILE A 121 -26.69 17.42 10.20
CA ILE A 121 -25.60 17.93 9.36
C ILE A 121 -24.75 18.92 10.20
N PRO A 122 -23.82 18.43 11.03
CA PRO A 122 -22.74 19.21 11.63
C PRO A 122 -21.42 18.96 10.87
N ILE A 123 -20.64 20.01 10.63
CA ILE A 123 -19.24 19.86 10.20
C ILE A 123 -18.43 19.80 11.48
N ASP A 124 -17.78 18.68 11.79
CA ASP A 124 -16.86 18.56 12.93
C ASP A 124 -15.40 18.76 12.52
N VAL A 125 -15.09 18.44 11.26
CA VAL A 125 -13.72 18.43 10.73
C VAL A 125 -13.70 19.19 9.41
N MET A 126 -12.81 20.18 9.32
CA MET A 126 -12.42 20.77 8.05
C MET A 126 -11.16 20.06 7.57
N THR A 127 -11.20 19.50 6.36
CA THR A 127 -10.04 18.83 5.74
C THR A 127 -9.44 19.73 4.68
N LEU A 128 -8.11 19.88 4.72
CA LEU A 128 -7.35 20.63 3.72
C LEU A 128 -6.53 19.65 2.86
N ASP A 129 -6.82 19.67 1.56
CA ASP A 129 -5.98 19.02 0.54
C ASP A 129 -4.67 19.80 0.32
N ILE A 130 -3.80 19.33 -0.57
CA ILE A 130 -2.43 19.83 -0.81
C ILE A 130 -2.32 21.32 -1.16
N ASP A 131 -3.43 22.00 -1.46
CA ASP A 131 -3.48 23.44 -1.77
C ASP A 131 -2.88 24.33 -0.68
N TYR A 132 -2.94 23.90 0.59
CA TYR A 132 -2.41 24.69 1.70
C TYR A 132 -0.88 24.74 1.70
N MET A 133 -0.22 23.75 1.11
CA MET A 133 1.23 23.57 1.18
C MET A 133 1.96 24.61 0.32
N ASP A 134 3.19 25.00 0.71
CA ASP A 134 4.04 25.80 -0.16
C ASP A 134 4.52 24.91 -1.30
N LYS A 135 3.95 25.08 -2.50
CA LYS A 135 4.29 24.29 -3.70
C LYS A 135 4.24 22.78 -3.44
N TYR A 136 3.18 22.34 -2.74
CA TYR A 136 2.89 20.93 -2.45
C TYR A 136 3.95 20.21 -1.58
N LYS A 137 4.84 20.95 -0.91
CA LYS A 137 5.86 20.36 -0.03
C LYS A 137 5.30 20.05 1.35
N ASP A 138 5.44 18.82 1.81
CA ASP A 138 5.06 18.42 3.17
C ASP A 138 5.71 19.28 4.26
N PHE A 139 5.02 19.42 5.38
CA PHE A 139 5.42 20.22 6.55
C PHE A 139 5.65 21.71 6.26
N THR A 140 5.01 22.22 5.21
CA THR A 140 5.00 23.64 4.86
C THR A 140 3.58 24.14 4.63
N TYR A 141 3.41 25.46 4.61
CA TYR A 141 2.19 26.07 4.09
C TYR A 141 2.53 27.35 3.31
N ASP A 142 1.75 27.67 2.28
CA ASP A 142 1.96 28.83 1.44
C ASP A 142 1.73 30.12 2.24
N LYS A 143 2.81 30.83 2.55
CA LYS A 143 2.79 32.06 3.35
C LYS A 143 2.14 33.25 2.63
N LYS A 144 1.81 33.14 1.35
CA LYS A 144 1.14 34.16 0.55
C LYS A 144 -0.34 33.89 0.43
N ASN A 145 -0.73 32.71 -0.05
CA ASN A 145 -2.14 32.38 -0.28
C ASN A 145 -2.83 31.81 0.96
N TRP A 146 -2.08 31.19 1.86
CA TRP A 146 -2.54 30.56 3.09
C TRP A 146 -1.90 31.18 4.34
N SER A 147 -1.58 32.49 4.28
CA SER A 147 -0.92 33.21 5.37
C SER A 147 -1.71 33.13 6.69
N GLY A 148 -3.04 33.05 6.61
CA GLY A 148 -3.98 32.97 7.74
C GLY A 148 -4.30 31.55 8.21
N LEU A 149 -3.59 30.52 7.74
CA LEU A 149 -3.86 29.12 8.10
C LEU A 149 -3.73 28.85 9.62
N PRO A 150 -2.72 29.38 10.34
CA PRO A 150 -2.66 29.23 11.80
C PRO A 150 -3.90 29.81 12.49
N GLU A 151 -4.35 31.00 12.09
CA GLU A 151 -5.52 31.67 12.65
C GLU A 151 -6.82 30.92 12.31
N LEU A 152 -6.89 30.29 11.15
CA LEU A 152 -7.99 29.41 10.78
C LEU A 152 -8.06 28.20 11.72
N ALA A 153 -6.94 27.53 11.98
CA ALA A 153 -6.88 26.39 12.89
C ALA A 153 -7.38 26.76 14.29
N GLU A 154 -6.87 27.88 14.84
CA GLU A 154 -7.33 28.40 16.14
C GLU A 154 -8.82 28.74 16.11
N LYS A 155 -9.30 29.40 15.06
CA LYS A 155 -10.73 29.73 14.92
C LYS A 155 -11.60 28.48 14.89
N LEU A 156 -11.21 27.45 14.13
CA LEU A 156 -11.91 26.17 14.11
C LEU A 156 -12.01 25.59 15.53
N HIS A 157 -10.91 25.59 16.29
CA HIS A 157 -10.91 25.12 17.67
C HIS A 157 -11.82 25.93 18.60
N THR A 158 -11.91 27.25 18.43
CA THR A 158 -12.85 28.09 19.22
C THR A 158 -14.31 27.76 18.96
N LEU A 159 -14.62 27.24 17.76
CA LEU A 159 -15.95 26.79 17.36
C LEU A 159 -16.21 25.31 17.74
N GLY A 160 -15.28 24.65 18.41
CA GLY A 160 -15.36 23.23 18.74
C GLY A 160 -14.97 22.29 17.60
N LEU A 161 -14.57 22.85 16.45
CA LEU A 161 -14.20 22.11 15.24
C LEU A 161 -12.77 21.59 15.29
N LYS A 162 -12.44 20.75 14.33
CA LYS A 162 -11.15 20.09 14.15
C LYS A 162 -10.59 20.39 12.76
N LEU A 163 -9.28 20.36 12.65
CA LEU A 163 -8.56 20.54 11.38
C LEU A 163 -7.86 19.23 11.00
N GLU A 164 -8.14 18.73 9.81
CA GLU A 164 -7.39 17.64 9.18
C GLU A 164 -6.56 18.19 8.03
N ILE A 165 -5.33 17.72 7.92
CA ILE A 165 -4.42 18.07 6.81
C ILE A 165 -4.04 16.81 6.03
N VAL A 166 -3.93 16.95 4.72
CA VAL A 166 -3.30 15.93 3.87
C VAL A 166 -1.78 15.96 4.05
N LEU A 167 -1.15 14.79 4.06
CA LEU A 167 0.28 14.64 3.86
C LEU A 167 0.53 13.54 2.82
N ASP A 168 1.55 13.75 2.01
CA ASP A 168 2.07 12.73 1.12
C ASP A 168 3.34 12.09 1.73
N PRO A 169 3.80 10.93 1.25
CA PRO A 169 5.09 10.39 1.67
C PRO A 169 6.28 11.13 1.08
N GLY A 170 6.08 11.96 0.05
CA GLY A 170 7.16 12.46 -0.81
C GLY A 170 7.92 13.65 -0.22
N ILE A 171 9.14 13.43 0.27
CA ILE A 171 9.97 14.54 0.80
C ILE A 171 10.89 15.10 -0.26
N GLU A 172 10.70 16.38 -0.56
CA GLU A 172 11.55 17.10 -1.51
C GLU A 172 12.96 17.37 -0.90
N PRO A 173 14.06 17.00 -1.59
CA PRO A 173 15.42 17.15 -1.08
C PRO A 173 15.89 18.58 -0.83
N THR A 174 15.17 19.60 -1.29
CA THR A 174 15.55 21.01 -1.08
C THR A 174 15.07 21.55 0.27
N THR A 175 14.17 20.84 0.94
CA THR A 175 13.49 21.28 2.16
C THR A 175 14.37 21.19 3.40
N ASP A 176 14.00 21.95 4.45
CA ASP A 176 14.63 21.76 5.76
C ASP A 176 14.22 20.43 6.42
N GLY A 177 13.05 19.88 6.05
CA GLY A 177 12.61 18.54 6.47
C GLY A 177 13.63 17.49 6.05
N TRP A 178 14.10 17.54 4.81
CA TRP A 178 15.19 16.69 4.31
C TRP A 178 16.49 16.84 5.11
N LYS A 179 16.96 18.07 5.33
CA LYS A 179 18.19 18.32 6.10
C LYS A 179 18.09 17.76 7.51
N ARG A 180 16.93 17.91 8.15
CA ARG A 180 16.66 17.33 9.47
C ARG A 180 16.66 15.80 9.41
N ALA A 181 16.12 15.21 8.35
CA ALA A 181 16.16 13.77 8.13
C ALA A 181 17.61 13.27 8.12
N GLN A 182 18.49 13.94 7.37
CA GLN A 182 19.91 13.63 7.33
C GLN A 182 20.58 13.78 8.71
N SER A 183 20.29 14.87 9.44
CA SER A 183 20.86 15.10 10.77
C SER A 183 20.46 14.04 11.80
N MET A 184 19.29 13.41 11.60
CA MET A 184 18.75 12.36 12.45
C MET A 184 19.09 10.94 11.96
N ASP A 185 19.81 10.82 10.84
CA ASP A 185 20.07 9.55 10.15
C ASP A 185 18.76 8.77 9.86
N ALA A 186 17.72 9.51 9.48
CA ALA A 186 16.50 8.92 8.93
C ALA A 186 16.78 8.32 7.55
N GLY A 187 16.18 7.17 7.27
CA GLY A 187 16.30 6.50 5.98
C GLY A 187 15.27 6.99 4.97
N PHE A 188 15.64 6.94 3.70
CA PHE A 188 14.72 6.99 2.57
C PHE A 188 14.83 5.67 1.81
N ILE A 189 13.78 5.32 1.06
CA ILE A 189 13.84 4.26 0.07
C ILE A 189 15.01 4.56 -0.88
N GLU A 190 15.91 3.59 -1.03
CA GLU A 190 17.20 3.82 -1.69
C GLU A 190 17.48 2.86 -2.83
N TRP A 191 18.35 3.26 -3.75
CA TRP A 191 18.94 2.36 -4.74
C TRP A 191 19.79 1.28 -4.07
N ALA A 192 19.83 0.10 -4.69
CA ALA A 192 20.61 -1.04 -4.18
C ALA A 192 22.12 -0.74 -4.09
N SER A 193 22.65 0.09 -4.98
CA SER A 193 24.04 0.56 -4.94
C SER A 193 24.14 2.02 -5.43
N GLN A 194 25.26 2.68 -5.10
CA GLN A 194 25.52 4.05 -5.54
C GLN A 194 25.63 4.17 -7.07
N ASP A 195 26.09 3.11 -7.75
CA ASP A 195 26.27 3.10 -9.21
C ASP A 195 24.95 3.15 -9.98
N LEU A 196 23.85 2.72 -9.34
CA LEU A 196 22.51 2.79 -9.92
C LEU A 196 21.88 4.19 -9.79
N VAL A 197 22.43 5.05 -8.93
CA VAL A 197 21.88 6.38 -8.71
C VAL A 197 22.16 7.26 -9.94
N PRO A 198 21.14 7.88 -10.56
CA PRO A 198 21.36 8.71 -11.74
C PRO A 198 22.28 9.90 -11.44
N LYS A 199 23.43 9.97 -12.13
CA LYS A 199 24.46 11.01 -11.91
C LYS A 199 23.90 12.44 -12.03
N GLN A 200 22.97 12.66 -12.94
CA GLN A 200 22.33 13.97 -13.15
C GLN A 200 21.59 14.45 -11.90
N LEU A 201 20.96 13.53 -11.15
CA LEU A 201 20.24 13.88 -9.91
C LEU A 201 21.20 14.26 -8.78
N GLN A 202 22.39 13.65 -8.76
CA GLN A 202 23.45 13.98 -7.80
C GLN A 202 24.00 15.40 -7.98
N GLU A 203 23.97 15.91 -9.21
CA GLU A 203 24.34 17.30 -9.55
C GLU A 203 23.18 18.26 -9.27
N GLN A 204 21.94 17.84 -9.54
CA GLN A 204 20.74 18.67 -9.40
C GLN A 204 20.36 18.95 -7.94
N TYR A 205 20.61 18.00 -7.03
CA TYR A 205 20.17 18.08 -5.63
C TYR A 205 21.36 18.00 -4.66
N PRO A 206 21.96 19.14 -4.26
CA PRO A 206 23.13 19.15 -3.39
C PRO A 206 22.93 18.42 -2.06
N PHE A 207 21.73 18.50 -1.47
CA PHE A 207 21.42 17.81 -0.22
C PHE A 207 21.16 16.30 -0.41
N ALA A 208 20.89 15.83 -1.62
CA ALA A 208 20.83 14.39 -1.92
C ALA A 208 22.16 13.82 -2.43
N LYS A 209 23.21 14.67 -2.53
CA LYS A 209 24.53 14.27 -3.02
C LYS A 209 25.14 13.18 -2.14
N ASN A 210 25.72 12.17 -2.77
CA ASN A 210 26.25 10.93 -2.20
C ASN A 210 25.20 10.09 -1.44
N SER A 211 23.92 10.46 -1.48
CA SER A 211 22.87 9.57 -1.00
C SER A 211 22.48 8.57 -2.08
N LYS A 212 21.97 7.43 -1.64
CA LYS A 212 21.30 6.45 -2.50
C LYS A 212 19.79 6.67 -2.61
N ALA A 213 19.24 7.76 -2.05
CA ALA A 213 17.80 7.99 -2.06
C ALA A 213 17.22 7.91 -3.48
N MET A 214 16.15 7.13 -3.64
CA MET A 214 15.47 6.96 -4.91
C MET A 214 14.52 8.13 -5.14
N LEU A 215 14.95 9.07 -5.98
CA LEU A 215 14.17 10.26 -6.30
C LEU A 215 13.15 9.97 -7.42
N TYR A 216 11.91 10.43 -7.25
CA TYR A 216 10.81 10.23 -8.18
C TYR A 216 9.92 11.48 -8.29
N ALA A 217 9.03 11.50 -9.27
CA ALA A 217 8.08 12.59 -9.48
C ALA A 217 6.76 12.35 -8.72
N SER A 218 6.30 13.41 -8.03
CA SER A 218 5.03 13.50 -7.29
C SER A 218 4.51 14.94 -7.38
N TRP A 219 3.70 15.41 -6.43
CA TRP A 219 3.12 16.75 -6.43
C TRP A 219 4.12 17.91 -6.30
N PRO A 220 5.21 17.83 -5.52
CA PRO A 220 6.13 18.95 -5.44
C PRO A 220 6.74 19.35 -6.79
N ASP A 221 7.13 20.63 -6.87
CA ASP A 221 7.79 21.19 -8.06
C ASP A 221 9.13 20.51 -8.35
N PHE A 222 9.75 19.79 -7.41
CA PHE A 222 10.97 19.02 -7.61
C PHE A 222 10.79 17.54 -7.25
N HIS A 223 11.76 16.69 -7.61
CA HIS A 223 11.71 15.28 -7.23
C HIS A 223 11.61 15.12 -5.71
N VAL A 224 10.97 14.04 -5.28
CA VAL A 224 10.82 13.64 -3.88
C VAL A 224 11.48 12.29 -3.61
N ALA A 225 11.73 11.96 -2.34
CA ALA A 225 12.03 10.60 -1.91
C ALA A 225 11.08 10.16 -0.80
N ALA A 226 10.71 8.88 -0.82
CA ALA A 226 9.84 8.25 0.16
C ALA A 226 10.65 7.85 1.41
N PRO A 227 10.27 8.27 2.63
CA PRO A 227 10.91 7.83 3.87
C PRO A 227 10.86 6.31 4.03
N ASP A 228 11.93 5.71 4.52
CA ASP A 228 11.97 4.28 4.81
C ASP A 228 11.34 4.00 6.18
N PHE A 229 10.01 3.88 6.22
CA PHE A 229 9.28 3.58 7.46
C PHE A 229 9.51 2.15 8.00
N LEU A 230 10.15 1.29 7.20
CA LEU A 230 10.60 -0.03 7.64
C LEU A 230 11.97 0.00 8.33
N ASP A 231 12.60 1.18 8.48
CA ASP A 231 13.87 1.34 9.19
C ASP A 231 13.80 0.72 10.62
N PRO A 232 14.52 -0.39 10.88
CA PRO A 232 14.41 -1.10 12.15
C PRO A 232 15.01 -0.33 13.32
N SER A 233 15.83 0.70 13.07
CA SER A 233 16.36 1.58 14.12
C SER A 233 15.31 2.56 14.66
N GLY A 234 14.19 2.72 13.95
CA GLY A 234 13.13 3.66 14.26
C GLY A 234 13.53 5.13 14.08
N LYS A 235 14.67 5.43 13.43
CA LYS A 235 15.12 6.81 13.21
C LYS A 235 14.22 7.53 12.21
N THR A 236 13.81 6.87 11.13
CA THR A 236 12.83 7.44 10.19
C THR A 236 11.53 7.81 10.88
N ALA A 237 10.93 6.89 11.65
CA ALA A 237 9.69 7.16 12.38
C ALA A 237 9.84 8.29 13.42
N LYS A 238 10.99 8.38 14.11
CA LYS A 238 11.28 9.48 15.06
C LYS A 238 11.44 10.82 14.34
N TRP A 239 12.12 10.85 13.20
CA TRP A 239 12.24 12.05 12.38
C TRP A 239 10.88 12.52 11.89
N TRP A 240 10.07 11.62 11.33
CA TRP A 240 8.70 11.90 10.89
C TRP A 240 7.85 12.50 12.01
N ALA A 241 7.89 11.89 13.21
CA ALA A 241 7.20 12.43 14.38
C ALA A 241 7.68 13.83 14.78
N SER A 242 8.99 14.08 14.69
CA SER A 242 9.56 15.39 15.01
C SER A 242 9.15 16.47 13.99
N GLU A 243 8.95 16.11 12.72
CA GLU A 243 8.45 17.02 11.70
C GLU A 243 6.98 17.36 11.92
N LEU A 244 6.16 16.36 12.25
CA LEU A 244 4.76 16.56 12.64
C LEU A 244 4.63 17.44 13.88
N GLU A 245 5.42 17.20 14.93
CA GLU A 245 5.46 18.06 16.13
C GLU A 245 5.86 19.50 15.80
N ARG A 246 6.83 19.69 14.91
CA ARG A 246 7.28 21.02 14.47
C ARG A 246 6.19 21.73 13.68
N PHE A 247 5.55 21.03 12.76
CA PHE A 247 4.50 21.60 11.93
C PHE A 247 3.25 21.91 12.76
N HIS A 248 2.89 21.04 13.71
CA HIS A 248 1.75 21.24 14.62
C HIS A 248 1.90 22.52 15.47
N LYS A 249 3.13 22.88 15.85
CA LYS A 249 3.41 24.16 16.53
C LYS A 249 3.15 25.40 15.67
N SER A 250 3.13 25.23 14.34
CA SER A 250 2.83 26.30 13.39
C SER A 250 1.36 26.32 12.97
N VAL A 251 0.75 25.14 12.80
CA VAL A 251 -0.65 24.95 12.42
C VAL A 251 -1.22 23.86 13.32
N ALA A 252 -2.16 24.21 14.20
CA ALA A 252 -2.69 23.27 15.19
C ALA A 252 -3.70 22.27 14.59
N PHE A 253 -3.26 21.36 13.72
CA PHE A 253 -4.11 20.29 13.17
C PHE A 253 -4.37 19.16 14.18
N ASP A 254 -5.51 18.47 14.05
CA ASP A 254 -5.96 17.40 14.96
C ASP A 254 -5.88 15.99 14.31
N SER A 255 -5.86 15.93 12.99
CA SER A 255 -5.88 14.70 12.18
C SER A 255 -4.97 14.82 10.96
N ILE A 256 -4.57 13.67 10.43
CA ILE A 256 -3.78 13.57 9.20
C ILE A 256 -4.47 12.61 8.24
N TRP A 257 -4.60 13.01 6.98
CA TRP A 257 -4.91 12.14 5.88
C TRP A 257 -3.63 11.84 5.09
N LEU A 258 -3.18 10.59 5.10
CA LEU A 258 -2.06 10.10 4.30
C LEU A 258 -2.56 9.69 2.90
N ASP A 259 -2.12 10.40 1.87
CA ASP A 259 -2.38 10.08 0.45
C ASP A 259 -1.08 9.68 -0.27
N LEU A 260 -1.19 9.16 -1.50
CA LEU A 260 -0.07 8.72 -2.35
C LEU A 260 0.86 7.65 -1.75
N ASN A 261 0.40 6.94 -0.72
CA ASN A 261 1.26 6.10 0.10
C ASN A 261 1.32 4.63 -0.32
N GLU A 262 1.09 4.29 -1.59
CA GLU A 262 1.32 2.95 -2.11
C GLU A 262 2.78 2.48 -2.12
N PRO A 263 3.83 3.30 -2.34
CA PRO A 263 3.96 4.73 -2.70
C PRO A 263 3.74 5.04 -4.20
N SER A 264 2.99 6.09 -4.51
CA SER A 264 2.63 6.48 -5.89
C SER A 264 3.72 7.32 -6.56
N SER A 265 4.01 7.05 -7.83
CA SER A 265 4.87 7.89 -8.67
C SER A 265 4.21 8.20 -10.01
N PHE A 266 4.28 9.47 -10.43
CA PHE A 266 3.56 9.97 -11.59
C PHE A 266 4.16 9.61 -12.94
N SER A 267 5.41 9.14 -12.98
CA SER A 267 6.14 9.02 -14.24
C SER A 267 7.14 7.88 -14.32
N THR A 268 7.15 6.92 -13.40
CA THR A 268 8.10 5.80 -13.45
C THR A 268 8.00 5.02 -14.76
N ASN A 269 9.15 4.90 -15.44
CA ASN A 269 9.33 4.31 -16.77
C ASN A 269 8.58 5.03 -17.91
N VAL A 270 8.06 6.24 -17.69
CA VAL A 270 7.34 7.03 -18.70
C VAL A 270 8.29 8.02 -19.36
N LYS A 271 8.42 7.99 -20.69
CA LYS A 271 9.33 8.90 -21.41
C LYS A 271 8.84 10.34 -21.45
N ILE A 272 7.54 10.52 -21.65
CA ILE A 272 6.90 11.83 -21.75
C ILE A 272 5.69 11.79 -20.83
N PRO A 273 5.85 12.17 -19.55
CA PRO A 273 4.74 12.14 -18.62
C PRO A 273 3.73 13.24 -18.95
N TRP A 274 2.47 12.98 -18.59
CA TRP A 274 1.34 13.86 -18.86
C TRP A 274 1.55 15.30 -18.36
N PHE A 275 2.19 15.48 -17.21
CA PHE A 275 2.44 16.79 -16.59
C PHE A 275 3.51 17.62 -17.32
N TRP A 276 4.20 17.08 -18.33
CA TRP A 276 5.07 17.90 -19.20
C TRP A 276 4.28 18.72 -20.23
N SER A 277 3.05 18.30 -20.52
CA SER A 277 2.17 18.94 -21.50
C SER A 277 1.24 19.99 -20.88
N SER A 278 1.02 19.94 -19.56
CA SER A 278 0.27 20.96 -18.83
C SER A 278 1.10 22.25 -18.74
N LEU A 279 0.66 23.29 -19.46
CA LEU A 279 1.24 24.62 -19.42
C LEU A 279 1.12 25.20 -18.00
N ASN A 280 2.26 25.37 -17.33
CA ASN A 280 2.48 26.17 -16.11
C ASN A 280 2.23 25.50 -14.74
N TRP A 281 1.97 24.20 -14.66
CA TRP A 281 1.93 23.45 -13.39
C TRP A 281 3.04 22.39 -13.40
N HIS A 282 3.93 22.45 -12.41
CA HIS A 282 5.15 21.65 -12.21
C HIS A 282 6.38 22.02 -13.05
N SER A 283 7.55 21.87 -12.42
CA SER A 283 8.81 21.84 -13.18
C SER A 283 8.82 20.60 -14.10
N LYS A 284 9.57 20.66 -15.21
CA LYS A 284 9.72 19.51 -16.13
C LYS A 284 10.63 18.44 -15.50
N ILE A 285 10.17 17.86 -14.39
CA ILE A 285 10.85 16.81 -13.62
C ILE A 285 11.05 15.61 -14.53
N LYS A 286 12.26 15.04 -14.54
CA LYS A 286 12.55 13.83 -15.31
C LYS A 286 11.93 12.62 -14.63
N SER A 287 11.49 11.67 -15.45
CA SER A 287 10.95 10.41 -14.96
C SER A 287 12.00 9.53 -14.28
N LEU A 288 11.55 8.78 -13.28
CA LEU A 288 12.31 7.66 -12.72
C LEU A 288 12.37 6.53 -13.76
N PHE A 289 13.54 5.95 -14.01
CA PHE A 289 13.70 4.79 -14.90
C PHE A 289 14.37 3.64 -14.16
N CYS A 290 13.71 2.48 -14.18
CA CYS A 290 14.18 1.26 -13.53
C CYS A 290 15.03 0.40 -14.48
N GLN A 291 15.71 -0.61 -13.96
CA GLN A 291 16.56 -1.52 -14.73
C GLN A 291 15.75 -2.61 -15.45
N LEU A 292 14.85 -2.20 -16.36
CA LEU A 292 13.84 -3.07 -16.98
C LEU A 292 14.40 -4.29 -17.71
N ASN A 293 15.61 -4.18 -18.28
CA ASN A 293 16.25 -5.26 -19.05
C ASN A 293 17.23 -6.12 -18.22
N GLN A 294 17.49 -5.74 -16.97
CA GLN A 294 18.51 -6.40 -16.13
C GLN A 294 17.92 -6.99 -14.85
N SER A 295 16.87 -6.35 -14.33
CA SER A 295 16.22 -6.77 -13.09
C SER A 295 15.12 -7.79 -13.34
N LYS A 296 15.29 -8.98 -12.76
CA LYS A 296 14.21 -9.98 -12.66
C LYS A 296 13.11 -9.57 -11.69
N LEU A 297 13.30 -8.51 -10.90
CA LEU A 297 12.29 -8.00 -9.97
C LEU A 297 11.29 -7.06 -10.65
N GLU A 298 11.72 -6.35 -11.70
CA GLU A 298 10.82 -5.49 -12.50
C GLU A 298 9.86 -6.30 -13.36
N ILE A 299 10.37 -7.41 -13.89
CA ILE A 299 9.65 -8.39 -14.70
C ILE A 299 9.82 -9.77 -14.03
N PRO A 300 9.00 -10.11 -13.01
CA PRO A 300 9.07 -11.41 -12.36
C PRO A 300 8.83 -12.56 -13.35
N PRO A 301 9.33 -13.78 -13.06
CA PRO A 301 9.07 -14.97 -13.87
C PRO A 301 7.57 -15.23 -14.06
N TYR A 302 6.80 -15.04 -12.99
CA TYR A 302 5.34 -15.01 -13.02
C TYR A 302 4.84 -13.57 -12.98
N ARG A 303 4.20 -13.11 -14.05
CA ARG A 303 3.59 -11.78 -14.11
C ARG A 303 2.16 -11.87 -13.62
N THR A 304 1.88 -11.28 -12.47
CA THR A 304 0.52 -11.20 -11.96
C THR A 304 -0.38 -10.42 -12.91
N VAL A 305 -1.68 -10.70 -12.86
CA VAL A 305 -2.69 -9.99 -13.66
C VAL A 305 -2.57 -8.45 -13.56
N SER A 306 -2.17 -7.92 -12.40
CA SER A 306 -1.98 -6.46 -12.18
C SER A 306 -0.95 -5.80 -13.08
N MET A 307 -0.04 -6.56 -13.71
CA MET A 307 0.93 -6.02 -14.65
C MET A 307 0.32 -5.68 -16.01
N PHE A 308 -0.70 -6.43 -16.45
CA PHE A 308 -1.26 -6.34 -17.81
C PHE A 308 -2.41 -5.33 -17.95
N TRP A 309 -3.07 -4.97 -16.84
CA TRP A 309 -4.23 -4.06 -16.86
C TRP A 309 -3.95 -2.66 -17.41
N TRP A 310 -2.74 -2.17 -17.19
CA TRP A 310 -2.41 -0.75 -17.41
C TRP A 310 -1.83 -0.50 -18.81
N GLU A 311 -1.94 -1.47 -19.71
CA GLU A 311 -1.47 -1.35 -21.10
C GLU A 311 -2.31 -0.38 -21.95
N ASN A 312 -3.54 -0.03 -21.52
CA ASN A 312 -4.52 0.67 -22.36
C ASN A 312 -5.11 1.98 -21.77
N GLU A 313 -4.54 2.55 -20.71
CA GLU A 313 -4.90 3.93 -20.32
C GLU A 313 -4.27 4.89 -21.33
N GLY A 314 -4.92 5.08 -22.48
CA GLY A 314 -4.41 5.77 -23.68
C GLY A 314 -4.05 7.25 -23.52
N ARG A 315 -3.12 7.58 -22.64
CA ARG A 315 -2.56 8.92 -22.49
C ARG A 315 -1.47 9.12 -23.54
N PRO A 316 -1.37 10.31 -24.16
CA PRO A 316 -0.29 10.61 -25.09
C PRO A 316 1.07 10.51 -24.38
N GLY A 317 1.88 9.51 -24.73
CA GLY A 317 3.22 9.30 -24.17
C GLY A 317 3.39 8.02 -23.35
N ASP A 318 2.30 7.33 -23.00
CA ASP A 318 2.36 6.00 -22.42
C ASP A 318 2.79 5.00 -23.49
N SER A 319 3.97 4.39 -23.29
CA SER A 319 4.47 3.36 -24.18
C SER A 319 3.57 2.13 -24.04
N PRO A 320 3.19 1.43 -25.13
CA PRO A 320 2.32 0.25 -25.12
C PRO A 320 2.99 -1.02 -24.52
N ALA A 321 3.81 -0.86 -23.48
CA ALA A 321 4.57 -1.92 -22.81
C ALA A 321 4.74 -1.63 -21.31
N THR A 322 3.68 -1.20 -20.61
CA THR A 322 3.67 -0.90 -19.16
C THR A 322 3.55 -2.14 -18.26
N ASN A 323 4.06 -3.29 -18.72
CA ASN A 323 4.06 -4.57 -18.00
C ASN A 323 5.19 -4.68 -16.96
N PHE A 324 5.27 -3.71 -16.05
CA PHE A 324 6.24 -3.71 -14.96
C PHE A 324 5.54 -3.59 -13.62
N LEU A 325 6.11 -4.20 -12.59
CA LEU A 325 5.62 -3.99 -11.22
C LEU A 325 5.81 -2.53 -10.78
N SER A 326 6.88 -1.88 -11.24
CA SER A 326 7.18 -0.45 -10.98
C SER A 326 6.28 0.56 -11.68
N SER A 327 5.34 0.11 -12.53
CA SER A 327 4.37 1.02 -13.17
C SER A 327 3.57 1.79 -12.10
N LYS A 328 3.54 3.13 -12.21
CA LYS A 328 2.94 4.07 -11.24
C LYS A 328 3.49 4.00 -9.81
N THR A 329 4.67 3.41 -9.60
CA THR A 329 5.32 3.32 -8.28
C THR A 329 6.84 3.35 -8.42
N LEU A 330 7.60 2.93 -7.41
CA LEU A 330 9.06 2.94 -7.38
C LEU A 330 9.66 1.69 -8.02
N CYS A 331 10.98 1.69 -8.26
CA CYS A 331 11.67 0.53 -8.82
C CYS A 331 11.72 -0.62 -7.81
N MET A 332 11.40 -1.83 -8.26
CA MET A 332 11.32 -3.03 -7.41
C MET A 332 12.67 -3.42 -6.78
N GLU A 333 13.79 -3.02 -7.40
CA GLU A 333 15.14 -3.18 -6.85
C GLU A 333 15.50 -2.18 -5.73
N GLY A 334 14.64 -1.18 -5.52
CA GLY A 334 14.76 -0.25 -4.42
C GLY A 334 14.82 -0.99 -3.09
N ARG A 335 15.51 -0.41 -2.12
CA ARG A 335 15.75 -1.02 -0.81
C ARG A 335 15.00 -0.30 0.29
N THR A 336 14.49 -1.10 1.20
CA THR A 336 13.76 -0.69 2.41
C THR A 336 14.38 -1.38 3.63
N GLY A 337 14.02 -0.94 4.83
CA GLY A 337 14.58 -1.43 6.08
C GLY A 337 16.10 -1.24 6.20
N LYS A 338 16.61 -0.07 5.78
CA LYS A 338 18.04 0.27 5.70
C LYS A 338 18.85 -0.72 4.85
N GLY A 339 18.36 -1.02 3.66
CA GLY A 339 19.07 -1.88 2.71
C GLY A 339 18.74 -3.38 2.80
N LYS A 340 17.98 -3.80 3.82
CA LYS A 340 17.75 -5.22 4.13
C LYS A 340 16.74 -5.90 3.22
N HIS A 341 15.71 -5.18 2.82
CA HIS A 341 14.61 -5.70 2.02
C HIS A 341 14.55 -4.98 0.67
N THR A 342 13.81 -5.55 -0.27
CA THR A 342 13.53 -4.91 -1.55
C THR A 342 12.11 -4.36 -1.55
N ILE A 343 11.85 -3.32 -2.35
CA ILE A 343 10.49 -2.84 -2.59
C ILE A 343 9.61 -3.99 -3.11
N TYR A 344 10.15 -4.88 -3.93
CA TYR A 344 9.46 -6.09 -4.40
C TYR A 344 8.78 -6.89 -3.28
N ASP A 345 9.39 -6.95 -2.09
CA ASP A 345 8.86 -7.66 -0.92
C ASP A 345 7.98 -6.77 -0.02
N THR A 346 8.31 -5.47 0.06
CA THR A 346 7.74 -4.57 1.07
C THR A 346 6.74 -3.56 0.53
N HIS A 347 6.50 -3.52 -0.79
CA HIS A 347 5.63 -2.54 -1.44
C HIS A 347 4.21 -2.53 -0.84
N ASN A 348 3.59 -3.69 -0.72
CA ASN A 348 2.22 -3.78 -0.22
C ASN A 348 2.07 -3.40 1.27
N ILE A 349 3.16 -3.23 2.02
CA ILE A 349 3.15 -2.87 3.45
C ILE A 349 3.69 -1.47 3.73
N TYR A 350 4.12 -0.72 2.71
CA TYR A 350 4.69 0.62 2.91
C TYR A 350 3.72 1.57 3.64
N GLY A 351 2.49 1.76 3.12
CA GLY A 351 1.48 2.62 3.73
C GLY A 351 1.01 2.15 5.11
N LEU A 352 1.10 0.85 5.42
CA LEU A 352 0.87 0.35 6.79
C LEU A 352 1.92 0.89 7.76
N TYR A 353 3.21 0.79 7.41
CA TYR A 353 4.30 1.25 8.27
C TYR A 353 4.30 2.77 8.42
N GLU A 354 3.96 3.50 7.36
CA GLU A 354 3.72 4.95 7.45
C GLU A 354 2.54 5.26 8.39
N THR A 355 1.41 4.56 8.24
CA THR A 355 0.24 4.74 9.11
C THR A 355 0.58 4.50 10.58
N MET A 356 1.39 3.47 10.87
CA MET A 356 1.89 3.19 12.22
C MET A 356 2.75 4.32 12.75
N ALA A 357 3.70 4.83 11.96
CA ALA A 357 4.56 5.94 12.33
C ALA A 357 3.76 7.22 12.57
N SER A 358 2.81 7.55 11.69
CA SER A 358 1.93 8.71 11.78
C SER A 358 0.97 8.64 12.96
N SER A 359 0.45 7.45 13.29
CA SER A 359 -0.45 7.25 14.44
C SER A 359 0.25 7.53 15.78
N GLU A 360 1.52 7.16 15.90
CA GLU A 360 2.32 7.50 17.08
C GLU A 360 2.72 8.98 17.06
N ALA A 361 3.06 9.52 15.89
CA ALA A 361 3.46 10.91 15.73
C ALA A 361 2.34 11.91 16.08
N ILE A 362 1.11 11.69 15.61
CA ILE A 362 -0.02 12.59 15.88
C ILE A 362 -0.32 12.67 17.38
N LYS A 363 -0.18 11.54 18.08
CA LYS A 363 -0.35 11.47 19.53
C LYS A 363 0.71 12.29 20.26
N ARG A 364 1.95 12.29 19.77
CA ARG A 364 3.04 13.11 20.33
C ARG A 364 2.86 14.59 20.03
N ALA A 365 2.48 14.94 18.80
CA ALA A 365 2.27 16.30 18.37
C ALA A 365 1.12 17.00 19.12
N THR A 366 -0.02 16.32 19.25
CA THR A 366 -1.24 16.91 19.82
C THR A 366 -1.41 16.67 21.32
N GLY A 367 -0.69 15.70 21.90
CA GLY A 367 -0.92 15.19 23.26
C GLY A 367 -2.26 14.48 23.45
N LYS A 368 -3.03 14.28 22.37
CA LYS A 368 -4.39 13.70 22.37
C LYS A 368 -4.43 12.46 21.47
N ARG A 369 -5.57 11.77 21.50
CA ARG A 369 -5.86 10.75 20.48
C ARG A 369 -6.21 11.46 19.16
N GLY A 370 -5.31 11.41 18.19
CA GLY A 370 -5.56 11.88 16.82
C GLY A 370 -6.23 10.81 15.95
N LEU A 371 -6.65 11.22 14.76
CA LEU A 371 -7.10 10.33 13.68
C LEU A 371 -6.04 10.30 12.58
N VAL A 372 -5.82 9.12 12.00
CA VAL A 372 -5.04 8.94 10.78
C VAL A 372 -5.91 8.20 9.79
N VAL A 373 -6.24 8.89 8.69
CA VAL A 373 -6.89 8.29 7.52
C VAL A 373 -5.79 7.99 6.50
N ALA A 374 -5.78 6.79 5.92
CA ALA A 374 -4.71 6.38 5.00
C ALA A 374 -5.30 5.70 3.77
N ARG A 375 -4.72 5.97 2.59
CA ARG A 375 -5.15 5.37 1.33
C ARG A 375 -4.74 3.89 1.22
N GLN A 376 -3.45 3.58 1.41
CA GLN A 376 -2.97 2.22 1.57
C GLN A 376 -2.94 1.81 3.04
N ARG A 377 -3.71 0.77 3.43
CA ARG A 377 -3.71 0.24 4.79
C ARG A 377 -4.08 -1.26 4.89
N PRO A 378 -3.13 -2.17 4.64
CA PRO A 378 -3.26 -3.58 5.02
C PRO A 378 -3.64 -3.72 6.50
N GLY A 379 -4.54 -4.66 6.84
CA GLY A 379 -4.91 -4.93 8.23
C GLY A 379 -6.10 -4.14 8.79
N MET A 380 -6.81 -3.33 7.99
CA MET A 380 -8.20 -2.95 8.28
C MET A 380 -9.18 -3.85 7.54
N THR A 381 -10.20 -4.33 8.23
CA THR A 381 -11.23 -5.22 7.72
C THR A 381 -12.03 -4.57 6.58
N THR A 382 -11.91 -5.10 5.37
CA THR A 382 -13.00 -5.09 4.38
C THR A 382 -13.62 -6.48 4.37
N VAL A 383 -14.89 -6.58 4.74
CA VAL A 383 -15.63 -7.85 4.71
C VAL A 383 -16.39 -7.89 3.39
N GLU A 384 -15.99 -8.74 2.44
CA GLU A 384 -16.87 -9.17 1.35
C GLU A 384 -17.30 -10.61 1.67
N SER A 385 -18.57 -10.81 2.03
CA SER A 385 -19.11 -12.15 2.25
C SER A 385 -19.63 -12.74 0.95
N ARG A 386 -19.14 -13.91 0.54
CA ARG A 386 -19.85 -14.75 -0.44
C ARG A 386 -20.04 -16.14 0.15
N LYS A 387 -21.23 -16.70 -0.04
CA LYS A 387 -21.52 -18.10 0.26
C LYS A 387 -20.84 -18.95 -0.79
N ASN A 388 -19.78 -19.67 -0.43
CA ASN A 388 -19.18 -20.74 -1.23
C ASN A 388 -18.30 -21.57 -0.29
N GLU A 389 -18.42 -22.90 -0.38
CA GLU A 389 -17.40 -23.82 0.11
C GLU A 389 -16.15 -23.63 -0.76
N PHE A 390 -14.95 -23.75 -0.19
CA PHE A 390 -13.70 -23.69 -0.97
C PHE A 390 -12.73 -24.76 -0.51
N GLN A 391 -12.15 -25.46 -1.46
CA GLN A 391 -10.97 -26.29 -1.32
C GLN A 391 -9.75 -25.47 -1.72
N LEU A 392 -8.79 -25.27 -0.81
CA LEU A 392 -7.55 -24.57 -1.14
C LEU A 392 -6.64 -25.50 -1.95
N VAL A 393 -6.32 -25.13 -3.20
CA VAL A 393 -5.36 -25.86 -4.02
C VAL A 393 -4.08 -25.02 -4.14
N ILE A 394 -3.01 -25.50 -3.52
CA ILE A 394 -1.67 -24.90 -3.61
C ILE A 394 -0.93 -25.62 -4.74
N ALA A 395 -0.86 -25.00 -5.91
CA ALA A 395 -0.12 -25.53 -7.05
C ALA A 395 1.26 -24.87 -7.14
N PRO A 396 2.38 -25.61 -6.93
CA PRO A 396 3.69 -25.11 -7.33
C PRO A 396 3.78 -25.00 -8.86
N ASP A 397 4.58 -24.06 -9.35
CA ASP A 397 4.84 -23.83 -10.78
C ASP A 397 5.41 -25.09 -11.43
N THR A 398 4.55 -25.95 -12.00
CA THR A 398 4.79 -26.87 -13.14
C THR A 398 3.73 -27.97 -13.21
N ILE A 399 2.52 -27.70 -13.73
CA ILE A 399 1.66 -28.78 -14.24
C ILE A 399 0.96 -28.36 -15.53
N LYS A 400 1.27 -29.05 -16.65
CA LYS A 400 0.36 -29.19 -17.79
C LYS A 400 -0.71 -30.19 -17.36
N LEU A 401 -1.94 -29.73 -17.15
CA LEU A 401 -3.06 -30.60 -16.81
C LEU A 401 -3.56 -31.28 -18.09
N ASP A 402 -3.52 -32.61 -18.09
CA ASP A 402 -4.17 -33.46 -19.10
C ASP A 402 -5.49 -33.97 -18.49
N ASP A 403 -6.56 -33.91 -19.26
CA ASP A 403 -7.93 -34.18 -18.81
C ASP A 403 -8.10 -35.63 -18.34
N ARG A 404 -8.40 -35.84 -17.05
CA ARG A 404 -9.13 -37.03 -16.57
C ARG A 404 -9.65 -36.91 -15.12
N GLU A 405 -10.98 -37.05 -15.01
CA GLU A 405 -11.87 -37.43 -13.90
C GLU A 405 -11.40 -37.27 -12.44
N ILE A 406 -12.07 -36.34 -11.73
CA ILE A 406 -12.02 -36.18 -10.27
C ILE A 406 -13.14 -37.04 -9.66
N ASN A 407 -12.76 -38.11 -8.96
CA ASN A 407 -13.65 -38.86 -8.06
C ASN A 407 -13.33 -38.54 -6.60
N GLU A 408 -14.40 -38.47 -5.81
CA GLU A 408 -14.48 -38.13 -4.39
C GLU A 408 -13.54 -38.95 -3.50
N LYS A 409 -12.62 -38.26 -2.80
CA LYS A 409 -12.21 -38.47 -1.39
C LYS A 409 -10.97 -37.63 -1.10
N LEU A 410 -10.91 -37.08 0.12
CA LEU A 410 -9.69 -36.53 0.73
C LEU A 410 -8.64 -37.64 0.86
N GLU A 411 -7.91 -37.92 -0.21
CA GLU A 411 -6.57 -38.50 -0.15
C GLU A 411 -5.59 -37.40 -0.55
N LEU A 412 -4.70 -37.03 0.39
CA LEU A 412 -3.49 -36.28 0.06
C LEU A 412 -2.69 -37.14 -0.90
N ASP A 413 -2.83 -36.85 -2.20
CA ASP A 413 -2.20 -37.59 -3.30
C ASP A 413 -0.69 -37.70 -3.05
N ARG A 414 -0.20 -38.93 -3.00
CA ARG A 414 1.22 -39.29 -2.89
C ARG A 414 1.88 -39.17 -4.26
N GLY A 415 1.84 -37.97 -4.84
CA GLY A 415 2.44 -37.63 -6.12
C GLY A 415 3.53 -36.57 -5.99
N ASN A 416 4.76 -37.00 -5.69
CA ASN A 416 6.10 -36.40 -5.91
C ASN A 416 6.40 -34.87 -5.98
N ASN A 417 5.49 -33.94 -5.69
CA ASN A 417 5.77 -32.49 -5.59
C ASN A 417 5.10 -31.87 -4.36
N ILE A 418 5.29 -32.49 -3.19
CA ILE A 418 4.71 -32.02 -1.93
C ILE A 418 5.58 -30.90 -1.37
N LEU A 419 5.02 -29.69 -1.29
CA LEU A 419 5.48 -28.65 -0.36
C LEU A 419 5.39 -29.24 1.06
N ASN A 420 6.53 -29.57 1.67
CA ASN A 420 6.56 -30.13 3.01
C ASN A 420 6.08 -29.06 4.02
N ILE A 421 5.05 -29.37 4.80
CA ILE A 421 4.67 -28.57 5.97
C ILE A 421 5.86 -28.59 6.93
N THR A 422 6.53 -27.46 7.12
CA THR A 422 7.72 -27.39 7.96
C THR A 422 7.39 -27.16 9.43
N SER A 423 6.23 -26.57 9.72
CA SER A 423 5.74 -26.41 11.09
C SER A 423 4.22 -26.19 11.13
N THR A 424 3.60 -26.74 12.17
CA THR A 424 2.24 -26.41 12.59
C THR A 424 2.30 -25.89 14.01
N GLN A 425 1.80 -24.69 14.26
CA GLN A 425 1.71 -24.13 15.61
C GLN A 425 0.24 -23.88 15.96
N LEU A 426 -0.16 -24.37 17.13
CA LEU A 426 -1.43 -24.00 17.75
C LEU A 426 -1.20 -22.72 18.55
N ILE A 427 -1.84 -21.63 18.14
CA ILE A 427 -1.84 -20.38 18.89
C ILE A 427 -3.14 -20.36 19.71
N ASP A 428 -3.03 -20.62 21.00
CA ASP A 428 -4.16 -20.50 21.93
C ASP A 428 -4.40 -19.00 22.22
N LEU A 429 -5.34 -18.42 21.50
CA LEU A 429 -5.74 -17.03 21.70
C LEU A 429 -6.80 -17.01 22.80
N ASN A 430 -6.36 -16.66 24.01
CA ASN A 430 -7.20 -16.55 25.20
C ASN A 430 -8.61 -15.97 24.88
N LYS A 431 -9.64 -16.76 25.19
CA LYS A 431 -11.09 -16.47 25.05
C LYS A 431 -11.76 -16.67 23.68
N SER A 432 -11.04 -16.96 22.60
CA SER A 432 -11.66 -17.12 21.26
C SER A 432 -11.38 -18.45 20.55
N GLY A 433 -10.70 -19.37 21.24
CA GLY A 433 -10.35 -20.68 20.72
C GLY A 433 -9.04 -20.69 19.93
N PRO A 434 -8.56 -21.88 19.54
CA PRO A 434 -7.25 -22.03 18.91
C PRO A 434 -7.24 -21.53 17.47
N VAL A 435 -6.15 -20.85 17.09
CA VAL A 435 -5.79 -20.53 15.70
C VAL A 435 -4.67 -21.44 15.25
N TRP A 436 -4.78 -21.97 14.04
CA TRP A 436 -3.74 -22.82 13.45
C TRP A 436 -2.87 -22.00 12.52
N MET A 437 -1.56 -22.02 12.75
CA MET A 437 -0.57 -21.46 11.85
C MET A 437 0.13 -22.59 11.10
N LEU A 438 0.13 -22.50 9.77
CA LEU A 438 0.75 -23.46 8.87
C LEU A 438 1.81 -22.73 8.05
N THR A 439 3.06 -23.21 8.09
CA THR A 439 4.18 -22.61 7.35
C THR A 439 4.76 -23.61 6.37
N TRP A 440 4.96 -23.16 5.13
CA TRP A 440 5.70 -23.88 4.09
C TRP A 440 6.92 -23.09 3.66
N ASN A 441 8.08 -23.76 3.71
CA ASN A 441 9.31 -23.24 3.12
C ASN A 441 9.49 -23.82 1.72
N ASN A 442 9.77 -22.96 0.73
CA ASN A 442 10.42 -23.40 -0.49
C ASN A 442 11.86 -23.82 -0.12
N LEU A 443 12.22 -25.07 -0.41
CA LEU A 443 13.63 -25.48 -0.48
C LEU A 443 14.20 -25.12 -1.84
#